data_AF-A0A961XAN2-F1
#
_entry.id   AF-A0A961XAN2-F1
#
_cell.length_a   1.000
_cell.length_b   1.000
_cell.length_c   1.000
_cell.angle_alpha   90.00
_cell.angle_beta   90.00
_cell.angle_gamma   90.00
#
_symmetry.space_group_name_H-M   'P 1'
#
loop_
_entity.id
_entity.type
_entity.pdbx_description
1 polymer ?
#
loop_
_entity_poly.entity_id
_entity_poly.type
_entity_poly.pdbx_seq_one_letter_code
_entity_poly.pdbx_strand_id
1 'polypeptide(L)' 'MAQMGFFDLSDRYASLDAKKDPLAELDAVVPWEDFRAALELVWRKPDAERKSRAGRKPMDAMLMFKPLLLGALYTLSDEP' A
#
# COMPACT_ATOMS: atom_id res chain seq x y z
N MET A 1 -15.33 -12.56 22.14
CA MET A 1 -14.18 -12.40 21.23
C MET A 1 -14.09 -13.69 20.42
N ALA A 2 -14.35 -13.65 19.11
CA ALA A 2 -14.26 -14.85 18.28
C ALA A 2 -12.78 -15.17 18.02
N GLN A 3 -12.34 -16.36 18.43
CA GLN A 3 -11.02 -16.89 18.11
C GLN A 3 -11.02 -17.21 16.61
N MET A 4 -10.12 -16.60 15.83
CA MET A 4 -9.93 -17.00 14.43
C MET A 4 -9.52 -18.47 14.37
N GLY A 5 -10.23 -19.25 13.57
CA GLY A 5 -9.91 -20.64 13.28
C GLY A 5 -8.53 -20.76 12.65
N PHE A 6 -7.91 -21.93 12.79
CA PHE A 6 -6.53 -22.18 12.32
C PHE A 6 -6.33 -21.90 10.81
N PHE A 7 -7.39 -21.99 10.02
CA PHE A 7 -7.38 -21.78 8.57
C PHE A 7 -7.99 -20.45 8.12
N ASP A 8 -8.55 -19.64 9.01
CA ASP A 8 -9.28 -18.41 8.65
C ASP A 8 -8.43 -17.42 7.84
N LEU A 9 -7.13 -17.34 8.12
CA LEU A 9 -6.19 -16.51 7.35
C LEU A 9 -5.97 -17.06 5.95
N SER A 10 -5.66 -18.36 5.83
CA SER A 10 -5.46 -19.02 4.55
C SER A 10 -6.71 -18.95 3.68
N ASP A 11 -7.89 -19.16 4.26
CA ASP A 11 -9.17 -19.06 3.56
C ASP A 11 -9.46 -17.63 3.10
N ARG A 12 -9.10 -16.62 3.91
CA ARG A 12 -9.19 -15.22 3.49
C ARG A 12 -8.26 -14.90 2.33
N TYR A 13 -6.99 -15.32 2.39
CA TYR A 13 -6.05 -15.14 1.30
C TYR A 13 -6.53 -15.83 0.02
N ALA A 14 -6.97 -17.09 0.12
CA ALA A 14 -7.54 -17.82 -1.02
C ALA A 14 -8.79 -17.13 -1.59
N SER A 15 -9.63 -16.53 -0.75
CA SER A 15 -10.81 -15.77 -1.21
C SER A 15 -10.46 -14.44 -1.89
N LEU A 16 -9.33 -13.83 -1.53
CA LEU A 16 -8.79 -12.64 -2.20
C LEU A 16 -8.19 -13.02 -3.55
N ASP A 17 -7.38 -14.07 -3.60
CA ASP A 17 -6.81 -14.61 -4.84
C ASP A 17 -7.89 -15.04 -5.83
N ALA A 18 -8.96 -15.68 -5.35
CA ALA A 18 -10.11 -16.08 -6.18
C ALA A 18 -10.83 -14.90 -6.84
N LYS A 19 -10.70 -13.69 -6.30
CA LYS A 19 -11.27 -12.46 -6.86
C LYS A 19 -10.35 -11.79 -7.88
N LYS A 20 -9.21 -12.41 -8.22
CA LYS A 20 -8.09 -11.84 -8.97
C LYS A 20 -7.57 -10.61 -8.27
N ASP A 21 -6.62 -10.81 -7.36
CA ASP A 21 -5.98 -9.70 -6.64
C ASP A 21 -5.33 -8.74 -7.66
N PRO A 22 -5.90 -7.53 -7.85
CA PRO A 22 -5.40 -6.61 -8.83
C PRO A 22 -4.00 -6.10 -8.50
N LEU A 23 -3.61 -6.14 -7.22
CA LEU A 23 -2.25 -5.76 -6.83
C LEU A 23 -1.23 -6.82 -7.23
N ALA A 24 -1.59 -8.11 -7.15
CA ALA A 24 -0.74 -9.20 -7.62
C ALA A 24 -0.52 -9.15 -9.14
N GLU A 25 -1.56 -8.78 -9.90
CA GLU A 25 -1.42 -8.56 -11.36
C GLU A 25 -0.51 -7.36 -11.66
N LEU A 26 -0.66 -6.25 -10.92
CA LEU A 26 0.21 -5.08 -11.06
C LEU A 26 1.66 -5.39 -10.66
N ASP A 27 1.87 -6.17 -9.60
CA ASP A 27 3.21 -6.56 -9.15
C ASP A 27 4.00 -7.36 -10.21
N ALA A 28 3.29 -8.03 -11.13
CA ALA A 28 3.93 -8.76 -12.23
C ALA A 28 4.37 -7.88 -13.40
N VAL A 29 3.78 -6.69 -13.56
CA VAL A 29 3.95 -5.85 -14.76
C VAL A 29 4.54 -4.46 -14.48
N VAL A 30 4.36 -3.94 -13.26
CA VAL A 30 4.79 -2.59 -12.89
C VAL A 30 6.21 -2.65 -12.30
N PRO A 31 7.19 -1.97 -12.90
CA PRO A 31 8.52 -1.83 -12.31
C PRO A 31 8.47 -0.79 -11.18
N TRP A 32 8.00 -1.20 -10.00
CA TRP A 32 7.75 -0.28 -8.88
C TRP A 32 8.93 0.61 -8.50
N GLU A 33 10.15 0.06 -8.53
CA GLU A 33 11.35 0.80 -8.11
C GLU A 33 11.65 2.02 -8.99
N ASP A 34 11.18 2.05 -10.24
CA ASP A 34 11.33 3.21 -11.13
C ASP A 34 10.61 4.46 -10.59
N PHE A 35 9.53 4.26 -9.83
CA PHE A 35 8.77 5.35 -9.21
C PHE A 35 9.36 5.83 -7.89
N ARG A 36 10.25 5.05 -7.25
CA ARG A 36 10.72 5.32 -5.88
C ARG A 36 11.38 6.68 -5.76
N ALA A 37 12.25 7.03 -6.70
CA ALA A 37 12.95 8.32 -6.67
C ALA A 37 11.97 9.50 -6.75
N ALA A 38 10.99 9.44 -7.64
CA ALA A 38 9.98 10.47 -7.78
C ALA A 38 9.08 10.56 -6.54
N LEU A 39 8.68 9.41 -5.99
CA LEU A 39 7.83 9.35 -4.79
C LEU A 39 8.54 9.93 -3.57
N GLU A 40 9.80 9.60 -3.32
CA GLU A 40 10.54 10.12 -2.15
C GLU A 40 10.77 11.64 -2.24
N LEU A 41 10.90 12.21 -3.44
CA LEU A 41 11.01 13.66 -3.65
C LEU A 41 9.75 14.41 -3.23
N VAL A 42 8.56 13.83 -3.44
CA VAL A 42 7.28 14.49 -3.15
C VAL A 42 6.76 14.12 -1.77
N TRP A 43 7.02 12.89 -1.33
CA TRP A 43 6.48 12.34 -0.09
C TRP A 43 7.07 13.00 1.16
N ARG A 44 8.36 13.38 1.15
CA ARG A 44 9.05 13.87 2.34
C ARG A 44 9.62 15.26 2.19
N LYS A 45 9.41 16.07 3.24
CA LYS A 45 10.30 17.19 3.53
C LYS A 45 11.65 16.64 3.98
N PRO A 46 12.77 17.29 3.62
CA PRO A 46 14.09 16.92 4.09
C PRO A 46 14.12 16.75 5.61
N ASP A 47 14.86 15.76 6.12
CA ASP A 47 14.99 15.55 7.57
C ASP A 47 15.54 16.79 8.31
N ALA A 48 16.26 17.67 7.59
CA ALA A 48 16.72 18.96 8.08
C ALA A 48 15.57 19.93 8.45
N GLU A 49 14.38 19.77 7.87
CA GLU A 49 13.20 20.58 8.14
C GLU A 49 12.32 20.02 9.27
N ARG A 50 12.66 18.85 9.82
CA ARG A 50 11.92 18.26 10.94
C ARG A 50 12.23 18.99 12.25
N LYS A 51 11.19 19.57 12.85
CA LYS A 51 11.24 20.24 14.17
C LYS A 51 11.67 19.32 15.30
N SER A 52 11.38 18.02 15.23
CA SER A 52 11.85 17.02 16.20
C SER A 52 11.77 15.60 15.64
N ARG A 53 12.44 14.66 16.31
CA ARG A 53 12.35 13.21 16.05
C ARG A 53 11.12 12.54 16.70
N ALA A 54 10.23 13.31 17.32
CA ALA A 54 9.03 12.76 17.96
C ALA A 54 8.00 12.30 16.92
N GLY A 55 7.16 11.32 17.31
CA GLY A 55 6.04 10.83 16.52
C GLY A 55 6.27 9.47 15.84
N ARG A 56 5.21 9.00 15.16
CA ARG A 56 5.24 7.72 14.44
C ARG A 56 6.20 7.81 13.26
N LYS A 57 7.01 6.76 13.05
CA LYS A 57 7.85 6.65 11.85
C LYS A 57 6.95 6.70 10.60
N PRO A 58 7.32 7.48 9.57
CA PRO A 58 6.57 7.49 8.33
C PRO A 58 6.54 6.10 7.69
N MET A 59 5.45 5.78 7.04
CA MET A 59 5.36 4.56 6.23
C MET A 59 6.18 4.74 4.94
N ASP A 60 6.53 3.61 4.31
CA ASP A 60 7.23 3.59 3.03
C ASP A 60 6.35 4.22 1.93
N ALA A 61 6.95 5.07 1.09
CA ALA A 61 6.22 5.82 0.07
C ALA A 61 5.60 4.89 -0.99
N MET A 62 6.27 3.78 -1.33
CA MET A 62 5.76 2.80 -2.29
C MET A 62 4.52 2.09 -1.74
N LEU A 63 4.56 1.70 -0.46
CA LEU A 63 3.41 1.08 0.20
C LEU A 63 2.17 1.98 0.19
N MET A 64 2.34 3.30 0.26
CA MET A 64 1.24 4.26 0.20
C MET A 64 0.80 4.56 -1.24
N PHE A 65 1.70 4.48 -2.21
CA PHE A 65 1.38 4.71 -3.62
C PHE A 65 0.52 3.61 -4.23
N LYS A 66 0.81 2.33 -3.91
CA LYS A 66 0.06 1.17 -4.41
C LYS A 66 -1.47 1.28 -4.25
N PRO A 67 -2.03 1.58 -3.06
CA PRO A 67 -3.48 1.74 -2.91
C PRO A 67 -4.04 2.96 -3.65
N LEU A 68 -3.29 4.07 -3.79
CA LEU A 68 -3.73 5.23 -4.57
C LEU A 68 -3.85 4.88 -6.07
N LEU A 69 -2.90 4.11 -6.60
CA LEU A 69 -2.95 3.63 -7.97
C LEU A 69 -4.13 2.70 -8.19
N LEU A 70 -4.39 1.77 -7.25
CA LEU A 70 -5.58 0.92 -7.30
C LEU A 70 -6.87 1.76 -7.28
N GLY A 71 -6.95 2.77 -6.41
CA GLY A 71 -8.08 3.68 -6.36
C GLY A 71 -8.32 4.38 -7.70
N ALA A 72 -7.26 4.88 -8.33
CA ALA A 72 -7.34 5.51 -9.65
C ALA A 72 -7.76 4.54 -10.76
N LEU A 73 -7.23 3.32 -10.78
CA LEU A 73 -7.54 2.31 -11.82
C LEU A 73 -8.99 1.82 -11.75
N TYR A 74 -9.51 1.66 -10.54
CA TYR A 74 -10.86 1.15 -10.32
C TYR A 74 -11.90 2.25 -10.08
N THR A 75 -11.51 3.53 -10.20
CA THR A 75 -12.37 4.68 -9.90
C THR A 75 -13.01 4.55 -8.50
N LEU A 76 -12.23 4.04 -7.54
CA LEU A 76 -12.68 3.94 -6.15
C LEU A 76 -12.67 5.34 -5.57
N SER A 77 -13.84 5.78 -5.11
CA SER A 77 -13.96 7.01 -4.34
C SER A 77 -13.50 6.75 -2.91
N ASP A 78 -12.77 7.68 -2.32
CA ASP A 78 -12.44 7.70 -0.88
C ASP A 78 -13.67 8.07 0.00
N GLU A 79 -14.89 7.94 -0.55
CA GLU A 79 -16.11 8.21 0.20
C GLU A 79 -16.34 7.14 1.29
N PRO A 80 -16.64 7.56 2.52
CA PRO A 80 -16.82 6.69 3.67
C PRO A 80 -18.11 5.85 3.65
#